data_AF-L8H3I3-F1
#
_entry.id   AF-L8H3I3-F1
#
_cell.length_a   1.000
_cell.length_b   1.000
_cell.length_c   1.000
_cell.angle_alpha   90.00
_cell.angle_beta   90.00
_cell.angle_gamma   90.00
#
_symmetry.space_group_name_H-M   'P 1'
#
loop_
_entity.id
_entity.type
_entity.pdbx_description
1 polymer ?
#
loop_
_entity_poly.entity_id
_entity_poly.type
_entity_poly.pdbx_seq_one_letter_code
_entity_poly.pdbx_strand_id
1 'polypeptide(L)'
;MSRQKKQKEEEAVVEAVEEEECGPIPITKLEQHGISAVDVKKLQGAGFYTVESVAFSTKKALIAVKGVSDTKADKILAEAAKLVPMGFTTATEFQKQRAEIIQVTTGSKELDKLLENGIETGSITEIFGEFRTGKTQLCHQLCVTCQLPLDQGGGEGKALYVDTEGTFRPQRLLAIAERYGLNGDDVLDNVAYARAYNSDHQMQLLAQASAMMSESRYAMLIVDSATALYRTDYSGRGELSARQMHLARFLRTLQRLADEFGVAVVITNQVVAQVDGNAAMFGADPKKPIGGNIMAHASTTRLYLRKGRAETRICKIYDSPCLPEAEAVFAINADGIGDPKE
;
A
#
# COMPACT_ATOMS: atom_id res chain seq x y z
N MET A 1 -47.58 -6.00 17.90
CA MET A 1 -46.33 -6.68 18.30
C MET A 1 -45.69 -7.54 17.21
N SER A 2 -46.41 -8.01 16.17
CA SER A 2 -45.80 -8.85 15.11
C SER A 2 -45.04 -8.10 14.01
N ARG A 3 -45.48 -6.89 13.61
CA ARG A 3 -44.81 -6.11 12.55
C ARG A 3 -43.44 -5.55 12.94
N GLN A 4 -43.29 -5.02 14.15
CA GLN A 4 -42.00 -4.53 14.66
C GLN A 4 -40.99 -5.66 14.90
N LYS A 5 -41.46 -6.87 15.22
CA LYS A 5 -40.59 -8.04 15.39
C LYS A 5 -40.11 -8.56 14.04
N LYS A 6 -40.99 -8.53 13.03
CA LYS A 6 -40.67 -8.89 11.65
C LYS A 6 -39.75 -7.87 10.96
N GLN A 7 -39.91 -6.58 11.25
CA GLN A 7 -38.97 -5.54 10.79
C GLN A 7 -37.61 -5.64 11.45
N LYS A 8 -37.54 -5.95 12.75
CA LYS A 8 -36.26 -6.22 13.43
C LYS A 8 -35.59 -7.51 12.97
N GLU A 9 -36.36 -8.54 12.61
CA GLU A 9 -35.83 -9.77 12.02
C GLU A 9 -35.41 -9.56 10.56
N GLU A 10 -36.10 -8.70 9.79
CA GLU A 10 -35.66 -8.30 8.44
C GLU A 10 -34.43 -7.38 8.50
N GLU A 11 -34.35 -6.40 9.42
CA GLU A 11 -33.16 -5.57 9.65
C GLU A 11 -31.98 -6.42 10.14
N ALA A 12 -32.19 -7.37 11.06
CA ALA A 12 -31.13 -8.28 11.52
C ALA A 12 -30.70 -9.30 10.44
N VAL A 13 -31.57 -9.65 9.49
CA VAL A 13 -31.21 -10.49 8.34
C VAL A 13 -30.50 -9.66 7.27
N VAL A 14 -30.82 -8.38 7.11
CA VAL A 14 -30.07 -7.47 6.23
C VAL A 14 -28.69 -7.17 6.84
N GLU A 15 -28.59 -6.90 8.14
CA GLU A 15 -27.31 -6.75 8.86
C GLU A 15 -26.48 -8.05 8.88
N ALA A 16 -27.12 -9.23 8.99
CA ALA A 16 -26.41 -10.51 8.93
C ALA A 16 -26.05 -10.98 7.51
N VAL A 17 -26.64 -10.38 6.47
CA VAL A 17 -26.25 -10.59 5.07
C VAL A 17 -25.23 -9.54 4.61
N GLU A 18 -25.14 -8.40 5.29
CA GLU A 18 -24.09 -7.38 5.11
C GLU A 18 -22.78 -7.71 5.86
N GLU A 19 -22.72 -8.81 6.64
CA GLU A 19 -21.46 -9.50 7.00
C GLU A 19 -20.91 -10.35 5.83
N GLU A 20 -21.19 -9.99 4.57
CA GLU A 20 -20.45 -10.51 3.42
C GLU A 20 -18.99 -10.05 3.51
N GLU A 21 -18.14 -10.94 4.03
CA GLU A 21 -16.66 -10.98 3.98
C GLU A 21 -16.03 -9.72 3.34
N CYS A 22 -15.93 -8.60 4.09
CA CYS A 22 -15.23 -7.39 3.66
C CYS A 22 -13.72 -7.66 3.68
N GLY A 23 -13.24 -8.38 2.68
CA GLY A 23 -11.86 -8.85 2.56
C GLY A 23 -11.68 -9.75 1.33
N PRO A 24 -10.44 -10.08 0.98
CA PRO A 24 -10.16 -10.94 -0.15
C PRO A 24 -10.79 -12.32 0.04
N ILE A 25 -11.29 -12.89 -1.05
CA ILE A 25 -11.87 -14.23 -1.03
C ILE A 25 -10.74 -15.27 -0.91
N PRO A 26 -10.72 -16.13 0.12
CA PRO A 26 -9.68 -17.15 0.26
C PRO A 26 -9.69 -18.13 -0.93
N ILE A 27 -8.51 -18.52 -1.42
CA ILE A 27 -8.38 -19.42 -2.58
C ILE A 27 -9.03 -20.80 -2.37
N THR A 28 -9.22 -21.22 -1.12
CA THR A 28 -9.92 -22.47 -0.75
C THR A 28 -11.38 -22.48 -1.21
N LYS A 29 -12.01 -21.32 -1.43
CA LYS A 29 -13.39 -21.23 -1.98
C LYS A 29 -13.50 -21.81 -3.40
N LEU A 30 -12.39 -21.90 -4.14
CA LEU A 30 -12.36 -22.56 -5.45
C LEU A 30 -12.59 -24.08 -5.37
N GLU A 31 -12.37 -24.71 -4.21
CA GLU A 31 -12.63 -26.14 -4.03
C GLU A 31 -14.12 -26.46 -4.21
N GLN A 32 -14.99 -25.56 -3.73
CA GLN A 32 -16.45 -25.66 -3.88
C GLN A 32 -16.88 -25.50 -5.35
N HIS A 33 -16.03 -24.95 -6.20
CA HIS A 33 -16.26 -24.72 -7.63
C HIS A 33 -15.55 -25.77 -8.51
N GLY A 34 -15.18 -26.91 -7.94
CA GLY A 34 -14.67 -28.06 -8.68
C GLY A 34 -13.19 -27.97 -9.06
N ILE A 35 -12.41 -27.14 -8.37
CA ILE A 35 -10.95 -27.17 -8.39
C ILE A 35 -10.46 -28.15 -7.30
N SER A 36 -9.48 -28.99 -7.61
CA SER A 36 -9.01 -29.98 -6.63
C SER A 36 -8.17 -29.31 -5.52
N ALA A 37 -8.30 -29.79 -4.28
CA ALA A 37 -7.49 -29.31 -3.14
C ALA A 37 -5.98 -29.45 -3.40
N VAL A 38 -5.56 -30.43 -4.21
CA VAL A 38 -4.15 -30.59 -4.62
C VAL A 38 -3.69 -29.43 -5.50
N ASP A 39 -4.54 -28.99 -6.44
CA ASP A 39 -4.20 -27.87 -7.30
C ASP A 39 -4.25 -26.54 -6.54
N VAL A 40 -5.19 -26.37 -5.59
CA VAL A 40 -5.21 -25.22 -4.67
C VAL A 40 -3.92 -25.12 -3.86
N LYS A 41 -3.44 -26.23 -3.27
CA LYS A 41 -2.16 -26.25 -2.55
C LYS A 41 -0.95 -25.90 -3.41
N LYS A 42 -0.95 -26.28 -4.69
CA LYS A 42 0.11 -25.87 -5.63
C LYS A 42 0.08 -24.37 -5.91
N LEU A 43 -1.11 -23.78 -6.05
CA LEU A 43 -1.30 -22.35 -6.23
C LEU A 43 -0.83 -21.57 -4.99
N GLN A 44 -1.19 -22.02 -3.80
CA GLN A 44 -0.68 -21.46 -2.53
C GLN A 44 0.85 -21.55 -2.45
N GLY A 45 1.44 -22.68 -2.82
CA GLY A 45 2.90 -22.84 -2.89
C GLY A 45 3.59 -21.94 -3.92
N ALA A 46 2.84 -21.37 -4.87
CA ALA A 46 3.32 -20.40 -5.84
C ALA A 46 2.98 -18.93 -5.45
N GLY A 47 2.42 -18.71 -4.25
CA GLY A 47 2.10 -17.39 -3.72
C GLY A 47 0.72 -16.85 -4.08
N PHE A 48 -0.20 -17.70 -4.56
CA PHE A 48 -1.61 -17.35 -4.77
C PHE A 48 -2.43 -17.77 -3.56
N TYR A 49 -2.84 -16.82 -2.74
CA TYR A 49 -3.57 -17.08 -1.49
C TYR A 49 -5.06 -16.72 -1.56
N THR A 50 -5.44 -15.91 -2.55
CA THR A 50 -6.81 -15.38 -2.73
C THR A 50 -7.35 -15.70 -4.13
N VAL A 51 -8.66 -15.60 -4.31
CA VAL A 51 -9.29 -15.79 -5.63
C VAL A 51 -8.95 -14.64 -6.57
N GLU A 52 -8.86 -13.42 -6.04
CA GLU A 52 -8.45 -12.20 -6.73
C GLU A 52 -7.04 -12.35 -7.31
N SER A 53 -6.09 -12.90 -6.54
CA SER A 53 -4.72 -13.16 -7.02
C SER A 53 -4.68 -14.06 -8.25
N VAL A 54 -5.62 -15.01 -8.35
CA VAL A 54 -5.77 -15.93 -9.48
C VAL A 54 -6.48 -15.23 -10.64
N ALA A 55 -7.59 -14.54 -10.37
CA ALA A 55 -8.41 -13.85 -11.36
C ALA A 55 -7.62 -12.75 -12.10
N PHE A 56 -6.81 -11.98 -11.37
CA PHE A 56 -5.97 -10.91 -11.93
C PHE A 56 -4.68 -11.42 -12.61
N SER A 57 -4.40 -12.72 -12.49
CA SER A 57 -3.19 -13.31 -13.05
C SER A 57 -3.35 -13.75 -14.50
N THR A 58 -2.28 -13.60 -15.26
CA THR A 58 -2.26 -14.11 -16.64
C THR A 58 -2.24 -15.64 -16.65
N LYS A 59 -2.88 -16.24 -17.66
CA LYS A 59 -2.79 -17.69 -17.93
C LYS A 59 -1.33 -18.20 -17.94
N LYS A 60 -0.41 -17.42 -18.51
CA LYS A 60 1.03 -17.74 -18.54
C LYS A 60 1.64 -17.90 -17.14
N ALA A 61 1.25 -17.07 -16.18
CA ALA A 61 1.72 -17.16 -14.80
C ALA A 61 1.20 -18.43 -14.10
N LEU A 62 -0.06 -18.80 -14.35
CA LEU A 62 -0.64 -20.02 -13.79
C LEU A 62 -0.01 -21.28 -14.37
N ILE A 63 0.29 -21.31 -15.67
CA ILE A 63 0.99 -22.43 -16.32
C ILE A 63 2.42 -22.59 -15.80
N ALA A 64 3.07 -21.50 -15.36
CA ALA A 64 4.38 -21.57 -14.75
C ALA A 64 4.38 -22.31 -13.39
N VAL A 65 3.21 -22.48 -12.77
CA VAL A 65 3.07 -23.28 -11.55
C VAL A 65 3.23 -24.76 -11.88
N LYS A 66 4.21 -25.39 -11.23
CA LYS A 66 4.54 -26.80 -11.46
C LYS A 66 3.33 -27.70 -11.26
N GLY A 67 2.91 -28.39 -12.32
CA GLY A 67 1.81 -29.36 -12.28
C GLY A 67 0.42 -28.76 -12.56
N VAL A 68 0.35 -27.52 -13.05
CA VAL A 68 -0.84 -26.91 -13.66
C VAL A 68 -0.73 -27.02 -15.19
N SER A 69 -1.64 -27.74 -15.82
CA SER A 69 -1.71 -27.83 -17.29
C SER A 69 -2.47 -26.64 -17.87
N ASP A 70 -2.35 -26.44 -19.18
CA ASP A 70 -3.08 -25.39 -19.92
C ASP A 70 -4.59 -25.46 -19.69
N THR A 71 -5.16 -26.67 -19.80
CA THR A 71 -6.58 -26.96 -19.54
C THR A 71 -7.01 -26.69 -18.10
N LYS A 72 -6.12 -26.94 -17.12
CA LYS A 72 -6.39 -26.63 -15.72
C LYS A 72 -6.37 -25.14 -15.48
N ALA A 73 -5.43 -24.42 -16.07
CA ALA A 73 -5.33 -22.97 -15.96
C ALA A 73 -6.61 -22.29 -16.50
N ASP A 74 -7.14 -22.74 -17.63
CA ASP A 74 -8.40 -22.21 -18.18
C ASP A 74 -9.58 -22.45 -17.23
N LYS A 75 -9.68 -23.67 -16.67
CA LYS A 75 -10.74 -23.99 -15.71
C LYS A 75 -10.62 -23.13 -14.45
N ILE A 76 -9.42 -23.01 -13.89
CA ILE A 76 -9.16 -22.21 -12.68
C ILE A 76 -9.54 -20.74 -12.90
N LEU A 77 -9.13 -20.15 -14.02
CA LEU A 77 -9.47 -18.76 -14.37
C LEU A 77 -10.98 -18.59 -14.58
N ALA A 78 -11.64 -19.53 -15.24
CA ALA A 78 -13.07 -19.47 -15.49
C ALA A 78 -13.90 -19.54 -14.19
N GLU A 79 -13.48 -20.34 -13.21
CA GLU A 79 -14.15 -20.40 -11.91
C GLU A 79 -13.85 -19.16 -11.05
N ALA A 80 -12.60 -18.69 -11.02
CA ALA A 80 -12.24 -17.47 -10.30
C ALA A 80 -12.99 -16.23 -10.85
N ALA A 81 -13.19 -16.16 -12.17
CA ALA A 81 -13.90 -15.06 -12.81
C ALA A 81 -15.39 -14.97 -12.48
N LYS A 82 -16.00 -16.04 -11.94
CA LYS A 82 -17.39 -16.02 -11.47
C LYS A 82 -17.53 -15.39 -10.09
N LEU A 83 -16.45 -15.38 -9.32
CA LEU A 83 -16.42 -14.91 -7.93
C LEU A 83 -15.93 -13.46 -7.83
N VAL A 84 -15.12 -13.01 -8.79
CA VAL A 84 -14.54 -11.66 -8.79
C VAL A 84 -15.18 -10.82 -9.90
N PRO A 85 -15.76 -9.65 -9.60
CA PRO A 85 -16.34 -8.77 -10.61
C PRO A 85 -15.23 -8.14 -11.47
N MET A 86 -15.02 -8.65 -12.68
CA MET A 86 -14.01 -8.16 -13.64
C MET A 86 -14.61 -7.53 -14.91
N GLY A 87 -15.93 -7.32 -14.92
CA GLY A 87 -16.66 -6.79 -16.07
C GLY A 87 -16.75 -5.27 -16.09
N PHE A 88 -17.37 -4.73 -17.14
CA PHE A 88 -17.74 -3.32 -17.19
C PHE A 88 -18.86 -3.02 -16.19
N THR A 89 -18.74 -1.88 -15.51
CA THR A 89 -19.75 -1.30 -14.61
C THR A 89 -19.97 0.16 -14.98
N THR A 90 -21.06 0.76 -14.51
CA THR A 90 -21.32 2.18 -14.76
C THR A 90 -20.40 3.07 -13.92
N ALA A 91 -20.07 4.26 -14.43
CA ALA A 91 -19.28 5.23 -13.66
C ALA A 91 -19.94 5.61 -12.33
N THR A 92 -21.28 5.61 -12.26
CA THR A 92 -22.04 5.88 -11.04
C THR A 92 -21.83 4.80 -9.98
N GLU A 93 -21.83 3.52 -10.38
CA GLU A 93 -21.56 2.41 -9.46
C GLU A 93 -20.11 2.45 -8.97
N PHE A 94 -19.16 2.70 -9.87
CA PHE A 94 -17.75 2.84 -9.50
C PHE A 94 -17.51 4.03 -8.55
N GLN A 95 -18.20 5.16 -8.75
CA GLN A 95 -18.12 6.30 -7.83
C GLN A 95 -18.61 5.94 -6.42
N LYS A 96 -19.68 5.15 -6.30
CA LYS A 96 -20.18 4.68 -4.99
C LYS A 96 -19.14 3.79 -4.30
N GLN A 97 -18.56 2.83 -5.02
CA GLN A 97 -17.48 1.98 -4.49
C GLN A 97 -16.28 2.81 -4.03
N ARG A 98 -15.90 3.85 -4.80
CA ARG A 98 -14.80 4.74 -4.41
C ARG A 98 -15.11 5.58 -3.17
N ALA A 99 -16.37 5.93 -2.92
CA ALA A 99 -16.77 6.68 -1.73
C ALA A 99 -16.63 5.87 -0.43
N GLU A 100 -16.52 4.55 -0.54
CA GLU A 100 -16.33 3.61 0.58
C GLU A 100 -14.84 3.28 0.81
N ILE A 101 -13.92 3.82 -0.02
CA ILE A 101 -12.48 3.60 0.16
C ILE A 101 -12.01 4.25 1.46
N ILE A 102 -11.29 3.47 2.25
CA ILE A 102 -10.70 3.92 3.51
C ILE A 102 -9.51 4.84 3.21
N GLN A 103 -9.42 5.93 3.95
CA GLN A 103 -8.30 6.87 3.91
C GLN A 103 -7.69 6.97 5.30
N VAL A 104 -6.39 6.68 5.41
CA VAL A 104 -5.69 6.64 6.71
C VAL A 104 -5.11 8.02 7.02
N THR A 105 -5.46 8.57 8.18
CA THR A 105 -4.95 9.87 8.65
C THR A 105 -3.43 9.89 8.75
N THR A 106 -2.85 11.01 8.33
CA THR A 106 -1.42 11.32 8.49
C THR A 106 -1.08 11.87 9.87
N GLY A 107 -2.07 12.12 10.72
CA GLY A 107 -1.92 12.74 12.04
C GLY A 107 -1.76 14.26 12.02
N SER A 108 -1.71 14.91 10.86
CA SER A 108 -1.73 16.36 10.69
C SER A 108 -3.00 16.77 9.93
N LYS A 109 -3.75 17.73 10.48
CA LYS A 109 -4.97 18.23 9.85
C LYS A 109 -4.67 18.92 8.53
N GLU A 110 -3.56 19.63 8.44
CA GLU A 110 -3.15 20.31 7.21
C GLU A 110 -2.75 19.32 6.11
N LEU A 111 -2.08 18.21 6.46
CA LEU A 111 -1.80 17.14 5.51
C LEU A 111 -3.05 16.37 5.11
N ASP A 112 -3.93 16.04 6.05
CA ASP A 112 -5.18 15.33 5.73
C ASP A 112 -6.08 16.19 4.87
N LYS A 113 -6.13 17.51 5.10
CA LYS A 113 -6.83 18.45 4.23
C LYS A 113 -6.22 18.51 2.82
N LEU A 114 -4.89 18.49 2.72
CA LEU A 114 -4.20 18.45 1.42
C LEU A 114 -4.57 17.18 0.64
N LEU A 115 -4.69 16.03 1.33
CA LEU A 115 -4.92 14.73 0.74
C LEU A 115 -6.41 14.32 0.68
N GLU A 116 -7.33 15.21 1.03
CA GLU A 116 -8.76 14.91 1.14
C GLU A 116 -9.02 13.68 2.03
N ASN A 117 -8.61 13.77 3.31
CA ASN A 117 -8.72 12.81 4.42
C ASN A 117 -7.60 11.78 4.61
N GLY A 118 -6.47 11.92 3.90
CA GLY A 118 -5.24 11.19 4.20
C GLY A 118 -4.80 10.22 3.10
N ILE A 119 -4.15 9.13 3.48
CA ILE A 119 -3.57 8.17 2.53
C ILE A 119 -4.63 7.16 2.08
N GLU A 120 -4.98 7.20 0.79
CA GLU A 120 -5.96 6.31 0.15
C GLU A 120 -5.47 4.84 0.13
N THR A 121 -6.33 3.90 0.55
CA THR A 121 -6.08 2.45 0.42
C THR A 121 -6.32 1.95 -1.01
N GLY A 122 -5.79 0.76 -1.36
CA GLY A 122 -5.94 0.22 -2.72
C GLY A 122 -5.10 0.93 -3.78
N SER A 123 -4.16 1.79 -3.38
CA SER A 123 -3.27 2.52 -4.28
C SER A 123 -1.85 2.63 -3.73
N ILE A 124 -0.90 2.97 -4.61
CA ILE A 124 0.48 3.29 -4.23
C ILE A 124 0.63 4.80 -4.05
N THR A 125 1.04 5.20 -2.86
CA THR A 125 1.49 6.57 -2.56
C THR A 125 3.01 6.62 -2.44
N GLU A 126 3.66 7.40 -3.32
CA GLU A 126 5.10 7.65 -3.28
C GLU A 126 5.41 8.92 -2.47
N ILE A 127 6.26 8.81 -1.47
CA ILE A 127 6.77 9.95 -0.70
C ILE A 127 8.25 10.14 -1.02
N PHE A 128 8.60 11.25 -1.66
CA PHE A 128 9.98 11.52 -2.05
C PHE A 128 10.48 12.88 -1.56
N GLY A 129 11.80 13.01 -1.46
CA GLY A 129 12.44 14.24 -1.02
C GLY A 129 13.84 14.01 -0.49
N GLU A 130 14.51 15.09 -0.10
CA GLU A 130 15.88 15.04 0.42
C GLU A 130 16.00 14.29 1.76
N PHE A 131 17.23 14.04 2.18
CA PHE A 131 17.47 13.55 3.54
C PHE A 131 16.91 14.54 4.58
N ARG A 132 16.42 14.01 5.71
CA ARG A 132 15.89 14.79 6.84
C ARG A 132 14.61 15.61 6.51
N THR A 133 13.87 15.26 5.46
CA THR A 133 12.57 15.88 5.15
C THR A 133 11.38 15.25 5.87
N GLY A 134 11.56 14.13 6.56
CA GLY A 134 10.52 13.50 7.38
C GLY A 134 9.87 12.25 6.81
N LYS A 135 10.33 11.72 5.66
CA LYS A 135 9.78 10.50 5.02
C LYS A 135 9.57 9.33 5.99
N THR A 136 10.64 8.85 6.62
CA THR A 136 10.57 7.76 7.63
C THR A 136 9.72 8.13 8.85
N GLN A 137 9.65 9.41 9.24
CA GLN A 137 8.81 9.83 10.37
C GLN A 137 7.32 9.71 10.03
N LEU A 138 6.94 10.10 8.81
CA LEU A 138 5.58 9.89 8.30
C LEU A 138 5.25 8.40 8.16
N CYS A 139 6.21 7.58 7.72
CA CYS A 139 6.01 6.13 7.71
C CYS A 139 5.78 5.55 9.12
N HIS A 140 6.55 5.96 10.14
CA HIS A 140 6.30 5.53 11.52
C HIS A 140 4.93 5.96 12.05
N GLN A 141 4.49 7.18 11.69
CA GLN A 141 3.15 7.67 12.02
C GLN A 141 2.07 6.76 11.45
N LEU A 142 2.17 6.43 10.16
CA LEU A 142 1.19 5.61 9.45
C LEU A 142 1.09 4.17 9.98
N CYS A 143 2.18 3.61 10.51
CA CYS A 143 2.14 2.30 11.19
C CYS A 143 1.25 2.29 12.44
N VAL A 144 1.06 3.44 13.08
CA VAL A 144 0.21 3.56 14.28
C VAL A 144 -1.18 4.02 13.90
N THR A 145 -1.31 5.05 13.05
CA THR A 145 -2.63 5.59 12.68
C THR A 145 -3.48 4.59 11.89
N CYS A 146 -2.88 3.67 11.13
CA CYS A 146 -3.65 2.63 10.44
C CYS A 146 -4.36 1.64 11.39
N GLN A 147 -3.91 1.56 12.66
CA GLN A 147 -4.50 0.69 13.67
C GLN A 147 -5.68 1.33 14.39
N LEU A 148 -5.90 2.64 14.20
CA LEU A 148 -7.01 3.34 14.83
C LEU A 148 -8.35 2.84 14.26
N PRO A 149 -9.44 3.01 15.04
CA PRO A 149 -10.81 2.88 14.55
C PRO A 149 -11.10 3.75 13.32
N LEU A 150 -12.04 3.32 12.48
CA LEU A 150 -12.43 4.06 11.26
C LEU A 150 -12.96 5.47 11.59
N ASP A 151 -13.70 5.63 12.68
CA ASP A 151 -14.25 6.93 13.14
C ASP A 151 -13.16 7.93 13.59
N GLN A 152 -11.93 7.45 13.82
CA GLN A 152 -10.75 8.25 14.13
C GLN A 152 -9.80 8.40 12.91
N GLY A 153 -10.24 8.01 11.72
CA GLY A 153 -9.45 8.07 10.49
C GLY A 153 -8.38 6.98 10.39
N GLY A 154 -8.52 5.88 11.13
CA GLY A 154 -7.68 4.71 10.96
C GLY A 154 -8.21 3.72 9.92
N GLY A 155 -7.59 2.54 9.87
CA GLY A 155 -7.98 1.45 8.98
C GLY A 155 -8.31 0.14 9.68
N GLU A 156 -8.32 0.13 11.02
CA GLU A 156 -8.57 -1.06 11.86
C GLU A 156 -7.78 -2.31 11.43
N GLY A 157 -6.51 -2.10 11.06
CA GLY A 157 -5.66 -3.16 10.53
C GLY A 157 -4.21 -3.02 10.95
N LYS A 158 -3.51 -4.15 10.89
CA LYS A 158 -2.07 -4.25 11.17
C LYS A 158 -1.24 -3.53 10.10
N ALA A 159 0.04 -3.29 10.40
CA ALA A 159 0.99 -2.72 9.44
C ALA A 159 2.11 -3.70 9.08
N LEU A 160 2.53 -3.66 7.81
CA LEU A 160 3.75 -4.30 7.32
C LEU A 160 4.79 -3.23 7.00
N TYR A 161 6.02 -3.42 7.47
CA TYR A 161 7.12 -2.48 7.24
C TYR A 161 8.34 -3.21 6.68
N VAL A 162 8.65 -2.94 5.42
CA VAL A 162 9.85 -3.41 4.71
C VAL A 162 10.90 -2.30 4.72
N ASP A 163 11.95 -2.50 5.50
CA ASP A 163 13.04 -1.55 5.70
C ASP A 163 14.25 -1.95 4.86
N THR A 164 14.76 -1.01 4.06
CA THR A 164 15.98 -1.21 3.27
C THR A 164 17.17 -0.44 3.82
N GLU A 165 16.96 0.52 4.73
CA GLU A 165 17.99 1.44 5.22
C GLU A 165 18.40 1.17 6.67
N GLY A 166 17.61 0.39 7.42
CA GLY A 166 17.85 0.10 8.84
C GLY A 166 17.44 1.25 9.76
N THR A 167 16.47 2.08 9.34
CA THR A 167 16.06 3.32 10.01
C THR A 167 14.81 3.15 10.89
N PHE A 168 14.19 1.97 10.87
CA PHE A 168 13.04 1.67 11.73
C PHE A 168 13.42 1.71 13.22
N ARG A 169 12.66 2.46 14.02
CA ARG A 169 12.88 2.61 15.46
C ARG A 169 11.57 2.42 16.22
N PRO A 170 11.33 1.26 16.86
CA PRO A 170 10.10 0.97 17.60
C PRO A 170 9.75 2.01 18.68
N GLN A 171 10.76 2.65 19.28
CA GLN A 171 10.55 3.71 20.28
C GLN A 171 9.77 4.91 19.71
N ARG A 172 9.84 5.16 18.40
CA ARG A 172 9.02 6.20 17.76
C ARG A 172 7.55 5.81 17.73
N LEU A 173 7.23 4.53 17.49
CA LEU A 173 5.84 4.05 17.50
C LEU A 173 5.23 4.18 18.89
N LEU A 174 5.98 3.87 19.95
CA LEU A 174 5.52 4.05 21.34
C LEU A 174 5.14 5.50 21.66
N ALA A 175 5.95 6.47 21.24
CA ALA A 175 5.66 7.89 21.44
C ALA A 175 4.41 8.35 20.66
N ILE A 176 4.18 7.78 19.47
CA ILE A 176 2.98 8.05 18.68
C ILE A 176 1.76 7.37 19.31
N ALA A 177 1.90 6.13 19.80
CA ALA A 177 0.83 5.39 20.47
C ALA A 177 0.32 6.13 21.71
N GLU A 178 1.22 6.71 22.50
CA GLU A 178 0.89 7.53 23.67
C GLU A 178 -0.02 8.72 23.30
N ARG A 179 0.26 9.40 22.17
CA ARG A 179 -0.57 10.50 21.67
C ARG A 179 -2.01 10.08 21.38
N TYR A 180 -2.21 8.87 20.88
CA TYR A 180 -3.54 8.35 20.56
C TYR A 180 -4.16 7.53 21.69
N GLY A 181 -3.51 7.45 22.87
CA GLY A 181 -4.00 6.67 24.00
C GLY A 181 -4.05 5.16 23.75
N LEU A 182 -3.23 4.66 22.81
CA LEU A 182 -3.13 3.23 22.51
C LEU A 182 -2.16 2.53 23.46
N ASN A 183 -2.39 1.24 23.70
CA ASN A 183 -1.42 0.41 24.40
C ASN A 183 -0.20 0.20 23.50
N GLY A 184 0.98 0.60 23.99
CA GLY A 184 2.22 0.53 23.23
C GLY A 184 2.64 -0.89 22.84
N ASP A 185 2.43 -1.88 23.71
CA ASP A 185 2.80 -3.27 23.43
C ASP A 185 1.91 -3.85 22.33
N ASP A 186 0.60 -3.61 22.40
CA ASP A 186 -0.36 -4.05 21.38
C ASP A 186 -0.05 -3.38 20.02
N VAL A 187 0.31 -2.09 20.02
CA VAL A 187 0.71 -1.37 18.80
C VAL A 187 1.94 -1.99 18.16
N LEU A 188 2.94 -2.38 18.95
CA LEU A 188 4.16 -3.00 18.44
C LEU A 188 3.90 -4.41 17.90
N ASP A 189 3.09 -5.22 18.57
CA ASP A 189 2.73 -6.57 18.14
C ASP A 189 1.92 -6.57 16.81
N ASN A 190 1.23 -5.48 16.53
CA ASN A 190 0.49 -5.25 15.29
C ASN A 190 1.35 -4.71 14.12
N VAL A 191 2.66 -4.54 14.29
CA VAL A 191 3.57 -4.11 13.22
C VAL A 191 4.57 -5.21 12.88
N ALA A 192 4.38 -5.84 11.71
CA ALA A 192 5.33 -6.80 11.18
C ALA A 192 6.49 -6.09 10.47
N TYR A 193 7.71 -6.30 10.96
CA TYR A 193 8.93 -5.69 10.43
C TYR A 193 9.81 -6.70 9.69
N ALA A 194 10.32 -6.32 8.52
CA ALA A 194 11.36 -7.07 7.82
C ALA A 194 12.43 -6.14 7.25
N ARG A 195 13.70 -6.54 7.37
CA ARG A 195 14.83 -5.83 6.75
C ARG A 195 15.26 -6.51 5.46
N ALA A 196 15.13 -5.82 4.34
CA ALA A 196 15.65 -6.26 3.05
C ALA A 196 17.12 -5.83 2.89
N TYR A 197 17.95 -6.73 2.36
CA TYR A 197 19.40 -6.51 2.20
C TYR A 197 19.85 -6.42 0.74
N ASN A 198 19.00 -6.83 -0.20
CA ASN A 198 19.18 -6.72 -1.64
C ASN A 198 17.82 -6.73 -2.34
N SER A 199 17.80 -6.32 -3.60
CA SER A 199 16.60 -6.15 -4.43
C SER A 199 15.80 -7.46 -4.64
N ASP A 200 16.47 -8.61 -4.73
CA ASP A 200 15.81 -9.92 -4.83
C ASP A 200 15.11 -10.29 -3.51
N HIS A 201 15.78 -10.10 -2.37
CA HIS A 201 15.20 -10.32 -1.05
C HIS A 201 14.00 -9.39 -0.80
N GLN A 202 14.09 -8.13 -1.24
CA GLN A 202 12.97 -7.19 -1.19
C GLN A 202 11.73 -7.71 -1.95
N MET A 203 11.91 -8.34 -3.11
CA MET A 203 10.83 -9.00 -3.85
C MET A 203 10.27 -10.22 -3.11
N GLN A 204 11.15 -11.06 -2.54
CA GLN A 204 10.74 -12.26 -1.79
C GLN A 204 9.90 -11.91 -0.56
N LEU A 205 10.21 -10.81 0.12
CA LEU A 205 9.43 -10.32 1.26
C LEU A 205 8.00 -9.96 0.86
N LEU A 206 7.74 -9.48 -0.37
CA LEU A 206 6.37 -9.24 -0.83
C LEU A 206 5.56 -10.53 -1.00
N ALA A 207 6.21 -11.64 -1.36
CA ALA A 207 5.55 -12.94 -1.44
C ALA A 207 5.22 -13.51 -0.05
N GLN A 208 6.05 -13.21 0.96
CA GLN A 208 5.73 -13.53 2.35
C GLN A 208 4.62 -12.63 2.89
N ALA A 209 4.63 -11.35 2.52
CA ALA A 209 3.59 -10.39 2.88
C ALA A 209 2.21 -10.84 2.38
N SER A 210 2.08 -11.36 1.14
CA SER A 210 0.80 -11.88 0.65
C SER A 210 0.28 -13.06 1.47
N ALA A 211 1.16 -13.92 1.98
CA ALA A 211 0.78 -15.02 2.87
C ALA A 211 0.24 -14.47 4.20
N MET A 212 0.94 -13.52 4.81
CA MET A 212 0.52 -12.90 6.08
C MET A 212 -0.81 -12.15 5.93
N MET A 213 -1.00 -11.42 4.82
CA MET A 213 -2.23 -10.70 4.52
C MET A 213 -3.43 -11.61 4.27
N SER A 214 -3.20 -12.89 3.91
CA SER A 214 -4.27 -13.88 3.76
C SER A 214 -4.77 -14.45 5.09
N GLU A 215 -3.97 -14.36 6.15
CA GLU A 215 -4.30 -14.89 7.48
C GLU A 215 -4.83 -13.82 8.45
N SER A 216 -4.45 -12.56 8.24
CA SER A 216 -4.82 -11.44 9.10
C SER A 216 -5.05 -10.19 8.27
N ARG A 217 -5.96 -9.33 8.73
CA ARG A 217 -6.22 -8.02 8.11
C ARG A 217 -5.06 -7.06 8.36
N TYR A 218 -4.48 -6.56 7.28
CA TYR A 218 -3.54 -5.44 7.27
C TYR A 218 -4.22 -4.23 6.64
N ALA A 219 -3.87 -3.03 7.11
CA ALA A 219 -4.34 -1.77 6.53
C ALA A 219 -3.22 -1.03 5.78
N MET A 220 -1.96 -1.31 6.11
CA MET A 220 -0.81 -0.53 5.65
C MET A 220 0.36 -1.45 5.26
N LEU A 221 0.94 -1.21 4.08
CA LEU A 221 2.22 -1.78 3.65
C LEU A 221 3.19 -0.65 3.33
N ILE A 222 4.28 -0.56 4.10
CA ILE A 222 5.32 0.44 3.92
C ILE A 222 6.59 -0.20 3.36
N VAL A 223 7.19 0.44 2.36
CA VAL A 223 8.53 0.12 1.88
C VAL A 223 9.43 1.36 1.99
N ASP A 224 10.31 1.37 3.01
CA ASP A 224 11.22 2.49 3.30
C ASP A 224 12.69 2.07 3.11
N SER A 225 13.37 2.40 2.01
CA SER A 225 12.87 2.99 0.77
C SER A 225 12.79 1.98 -0.37
N ALA A 226 11.89 2.22 -1.33
CA ALA A 226 11.69 1.35 -2.48
C ALA A 226 12.90 1.31 -3.43
N THR A 227 13.78 2.32 -3.39
CA THR A 227 14.84 2.51 -4.39
C THR A 227 16.27 2.43 -3.84
N ALA A 228 16.49 2.36 -2.52
CA ALA A 228 17.84 2.35 -1.95
C ALA A 228 18.69 1.18 -2.47
N LEU A 229 18.16 -0.06 -2.42
CA LEU A 229 18.90 -1.27 -2.83
C LEU A 229 19.17 -1.28 -4.35
N TYR A 230 18.26 -0.73 -5.15
CA TYR A 230 18.42 -0.64 -6.60
C TYR A 230 19.58 0.28 -7.04
N ARG A 231 20.08 1.15 -6.15
CA ARG A 231 21.24 2.01 -6.45
C ARG A 231 22.56 1.27 -6.36
N THR A 232 22.66 0.29 -5.46
CA THR A 232 23.90 -0.43 -5.18
C THR A 232 23.96 -1.74 -5.95
N ASP A 233 22.82 -2.41 -6.11
CA ASP A 233 22.76 -3.74 -6.73
C ASP A 233 22.94 -3.68 -8.25
N TYR A 234 22.62 -2.53 -8.86
CA TYR A 234 22.72 -2.32 -10.30
C TYR A 234 23.64 -1.14 -10.60
N SER A 235 24.77 -1.41 -11.24
CA SER A 235 25.84 -0.43 -11.43
C SER A 235 26.03 -0.02 -12.88
N GLY A 236 26.16 1.29 -13.11
CA GLY A 236 26.44 1.86 -14.42
C GLY A 236 25.27 1.82 -15.40
N ARG A 237 25.51 2.30 -16.63
CA ARG A 237 24.47 2.41 -17.67
C ARG A 237 24.10 1.07 -18.31
N GLY A 238 24.99 0.08 -18.29
CA GLY A 238 24.76 -1.23 -18.91
C GLY A 238 23.67 -2.05 -18.23
N GLU A 239 23.48 -1.88 -16.93
CA GLU A 239 22.49 -2.63 -16.13
C GLU A 239 21.17 -1.89 -15.95
N LEU A 240 21.04 -0.71 -16.58
CA LEU A 240 19.85 0.14 -16.45
C LEU A 240 18.58 -0.60 -16.88
N SER A 241 18.62 -1.34 -17.99
CA SER A 241 17.46 -2.09 -18.49
C SER A 241 17.00 -3.16 -17.49
N ALA A 242 17.94 -3.96 -16.97
CA ALA A 242 17.66 -5.00 -15.98
C ALA A 242 17.08 -4.41 -14.69
N ARG A 243 17.69 -3.33 -14.18
CA ARG A 243 17.20 -2.58 -13.01
C ARG A 243 15.77 -2.10 -13.21
N GLN A 244 15.50 -1.46 -14.36
CA GLN A 244 14.17 -0.92 -14.67
C GLN A 244 13.12 -2.02 -14.81
N MET A 245 13.45 -3.16 -15.42
CA MET A 245 12.55 -4.32 -15.50
C MET A 245 12.29 -4.96 -14.13
N HIS A 246 13.30 -5.05 -13.27
CA HIS A 246 13.14 -5.57 -11.92
C HIS A 246 12.25 -4.63 -11.08
N LEU A 247 12.53 -3.32 -11.10
CA LEU A 247 11.72 -2.32 -10.42
C LEU A 247 10.27 -2.32 -10.91
N ALA A 248 10.02 -2.45 -12.21
CA ALA A 248 8.67 -2.55 -12.76
C ALA A 248 7.91 -3.75 -12.22
N ARG A 249 8.57 -4.91 -12.11
CA ARG A 249 7.96 -6.11 -11.49
C ARG A 249 7.65 -5.85 -10.02
N PHE A 250 8.55 -5.21 -9.29
CA PHE A 250 8.38 -4.91 -7.88
C PHE A 250 7.17 -4.00 -7.62
N LEU A 251 7.09 -2.89 -8.35
CA LEU A 251 5.97 -1.94 -8.25
C LEU A 251 4.64 -2.57 -8.68
N ARG A 252 4.66 -3.43 -9.71
CA ARG A 252 3.47 -4.19 -10.11
C ARG A 252 3.01 -5.16 -9.02
N THR A 253 3.94 -5.84 -8.34
CA THR A 253 3.60 -6.71 -7.21
C THR A 253 2.98 -5.92 -6.07
N LEU A 254 3.51 -4.73 -5.76
CA LEU A 254 2.93 -3.83 -4.76
C LEU A 254 1.50 -3.41 -5.13
N GLN A 255 1.27 -2.98 -6.37
CA GLN A 255 -0.08 -2.60 -6.81
C GLN A 255 -1.04 -3.79 -6.71
N ARG A 256 -0.59 -4.99 -7.10
CA ARG A 256 -1.40 -6.20 -6.95
C ARG A 256 -1.78 -6.47 -5.48
N LEU A 257 -0.87 -6.26 -4.52
CA LEU A 257 -1.18 -6.40 -3.10
C LEU A 257 -2.23 -5.36 -2.65
N ALA A 258 -2.12 -4.13 -3.13
CA ALA A 258 -3.14 -3.09 -2.90
C ALA A 258 -4.51 -3.49 -3.47
N ASP A 259 -4.57 -3.98 -4.72
CA ASP A 259 -5.81 -4.40 -5.37
C ASP A 259 -6.43 -5.65 -4.71
N GLU A 260 -5.60 -6.59 -4.28
CA GLU A 260 -6.00 -7.87 -3.70
C GLU A 260 -6.49 -7.73 -2.26
N PHE A 261 -5.74 -7.03 -1.42
CA PHE A 261 -6.01 -6.96 0.03
C PHE A 261 -6.63 -5.64 0.46
N GLY A 262 -6.80 -4.67 -0.45
CA GLY A 262 -7.31 -3.34 -0.12
C GLY A 262 -6.40 -2.55 0.82
N VAL A 263 -5.09 -2.85 0.86
CA VAL A 263 -4.12 -2.16 1.73
C VAL A 263 -3.67 -0.82 1.13
N ALA A 264 -3.37 0.16 1.97
CA ALA A 264 -2.61 1.34 1.54
C ALA A 264 -1.15 0.96 1.37
N VAL A 265 -0.59 1.21 0.19
CA VAL A 265 0.84 0.98 -0.07
C VAL A 265 1.57 2.32 -0.07
N VAL A 266 2.52 2.48 0.85
CA VAL A 266 3.35 3.68 0.95
C VAL A 266 4.79 3.32 0.67
N ILE A 267 5.37 3.95 -0.35
CA ILE A 267 6.78 3.79 -0.68
C ILE A 267 7.51 5.10 -0.45
N THR A 268 8.69 5.03 0.15
CA THR A 268 9.58 6.20 0.18
C THR A 268 10.57 6.14 -0.98
N ASN A 269 10.93 7.31 -1.47
CA ASN A 269 11.92 7.45 -2.51
C ASN A 269 12.89 8.61 -2.21
N GLN A 270 14.08 8.51 -2.79
CA GLN A 270 15.15 9.47 -2.65
C GLN A 270 15.29 10.31 -3.92
N VAL A 271 15.81 11.52 -3.78
CA VAL A 271 16.09 12.42 -4.91
C VAL A 271 17.56 12.39 -5.31
N VAL A 272 17.82 12.76 -6.56
CA VAL A 272 19.16 13.01 -7.11
C VAL A 272 19.20 14.39 -7.76
N ALA A 273 20.36 15.04 -7.70
CA ALA A 273 20.58 16.28 -8.42
C ALA A 273 20.79 15.98 -9.92
N GLN A 274 20.13 16.75 -10.78
CA GLN A 274 20.49 16.83 -12.19
C GLN A 274 21.72 17.73 -12.34
N VAL A 275 22.76 17.20 -12.99
CA VAL A 275 24.02 17.93 -13.24
C VAL A 275 24.07 18.48 -14.67
N ASP A 276 22.93 18.53 -15.38
CA ASP A 276 22.85 19.16 -16.70
C ASP A 276 22.81 20.69 -16.54
N GLY A 277 23.91 21.33 -16.97
CA GLY A 277 24.25 22.74 -16.72
C GLY A 277 23.26 23.80 -17.22
N ASN A 278 22.21 23.43 -17.96
CA ASN A 278 21.20 24.37 -18.44
C ASN A 278 20.01 24.56 -17.48
N ALA A 279 19.75 23.63 -16.56
CA ALA A 279 18.60 23.74 -15.64
C ALA A 279 18.86 24.72 -14.47
N ALA A 280 20.13 24.90 -14.09
CA ALA A 280 20.52 25.82 -13.03
C ALA A 280 20.39 27.31 -13.40
N MET A 281 20.29 27.64 -14.70
CA MET A 281 20.14 29.04 -15.15
C MET A 281 18.72 29.60 -15.00
N PHE A 282 17.69 28.74 -14.87
CA PHE A 282 16.28 29.16 -14.93
C PHE A 282 15.45 28.88 -13.67
N GLY A 283 16.11 28.61 -12.53
CA GLY A 283 15.44 28.52 -11.23
C GLY A 283 14.52 27.30 -11.02
N ALA A 284 14.57 26.29 -11.90
CA ALA A 284 13.89 25.02 -11.66
C ALA A 284 14.60 24.25 -10.53
N ASP A 285 13.84 23.59 -9.64
CA ASP A 285 14.42 22.72 -8.62
C ASP A 285 15.25 21.64 -9.35
N PRO A 286 16.58 21.59 -9.16
CA PRO A 286 17.45 20.69 -9.91
C PRO A 286 17.27 19.22 -9.50
N LYS A 287 16.36 18.92 -8.57
CA LYS A 287 16.21 17.60 -7.98
C LYS A 287 15.11 16.81 -8.67
N LYS A 288 15.40 15.54 -8.96
CA LYS A 288 14.41 14.59 -9.48
C LYS A 288 14.36 13.33 -8.62
N PRO A 289 13.17 12.74 -8.42
CA PRO A 289 13.04 11.43 -7.78
C PRO A 289 13.69 10.34 -8.63
N ILE A 290 14.13 9.27 -7.96
CA ILE A 290 14.73 8.11 -8.63
C ILE A 290 13.68 7.18 -9.22
N GLY A 291 14.08 6.38 -10.20
CA GLY A 291 13.27 5.34 -10.83
C GLY A 291 12.70 5.76 -12.18
N GLY A 292 12.76 7.06 -12.50
CA GLY A 292 12.34 7.61 -13.77
C GLY A 292 10.86 7.34 -14.05
N ASN A 293 10.51 7.15 -15.32
CA ASN A 293 9.13 7.02 -15.76
C ASN A 293 8.43 5.78 -15.19
N ILE A 294 9.17 4.71 -14.87
CA ILE A 294 8.56 3.49 -14.31
C ILE A 294 7.97 3.78 -12.93
N MET A 295 8.71 4.47 -12.05
CA MET A 295 8.20 4.88 -10.74
C MET A 295 7.07 5.89 -10.89
N ALA A 296 7.23 6.85 -11.81
CA ALA A 296 6.26 7.91 -12.04
C ALA A 296 4.89 7.38 -12.49
N HIS A 297 4.85 6.38 -13.37
CA HIS A 297 3.58 5.81 -13.86
C HIS A 297 2.98 4.76 -12.93
N ALA A 298 3.78 4.11 -12.08
CA ALA A 298 3.28 3.09 -11.18
C ALA A 298 2.72 3.67 -9.86
N SER A 299 3.14 4.88 -9.49
CA SER A 299 2.66 5.53 -8.26
C SER A 299 1.44 6.38 -8.59
N THR A 300 0.32 6.13 -7.93
CA THR A 300 -0.95 6.85 -8.16
C THR A 300 -0.87 8.27 -7.63
N THR A 301 -0.36 8.43 -6.40
CA THR A 301 -0.20 9.73 -5.76
C THR A 301 1.26 9.92 -5.35
N ARG A 302 1.82 11.09 -5.63
CA ARG A 302 3.23 11.40 -5.41
C ARG A 302 3.36 12.66 -4.57
N LEU A 303 4.00 12.53 -3.41
CA LEU A 303 4.17 13.58 -2.42
C LEU A 303 5.64 14.02 -2.34
N TYR A 304 5.89 15.30 -2.59
CA TYR A 304 7.22 15.89 -2.48
C TYR A 304 7.39 16.56 -1.12
N LEU A 305 8.32 16.05 -0.31
CA LEU A 305 8.67 16.63 0.99
C LEU A 305 9.92 17.49 0.93
N ARG A 306 9.83 18.72 1.44
CA ARG A 306 10.95 19.66 1.58
C ARG A 306 11.06 20.20 3.00
N LYS A 307 12.26 20.65 3.39
CA LYS A 307 12.50 21.23 4.72
C LYS A 307 11.84 22.62 4.81
N GLY A 308 11.07 22.83 5.87
CA GLY A 308 10.62 24.15 6.30
C GLY A 308 11.60 24.77 7.29
N ARG A 309 11.11 25.69 8.12
CA ARG A 309 11.87 26.30 9.22
C ARG A 309 11.86 25.37 10.44
N ALA A 310 13.02 25.16 11.06
CA ALA A 310 13.16 24.34 12.27
C ALA A 310 12.55 22.92 12.14
N GLU A 311 11.55 22.57 12.95
CA GLU A 311 10.83 21.29 12.95
C GLU A 311 9.79 21.16 11.83
N THR A 312 9.42 22.26 11.18
CA THR A 312 8.41 22.26 10.12
C THR A 312 8.94 21.70 8.81
N ARG A 313 8.06 21.08 8.04
CA ARG A 313 8.27 20.48 6.73
C ARG A 313 7.12 20.90 5.84
N ILE A 314 7.37 20.91 4.54
CA ILE A 314 6.35 21.25 3.54
C ILE A 314 6.15 20.01 2.68
N CYS A 315 4.89 19.62 2.51
CA CYS A 315 4.47 18.58 1.59
C CYS A 315 3.79 19.24 0.39
N LYS A 316 4.21 18.88 -0.83
CA LYS A 316 3.57 19.29 -2.08
C LYS A 316 2.99 18.05 -2.76
N ILE A 317 1.76 18.14 -3.27
CA ILE A 317 1.24 17.16 -4.24
C ILE A 317 1.97 17.37 -5.55
N TYR A 318 2.77 16.38 -5.93
CA TYR A 318 3.57 16.40 -7.15
C TYR A 318 2.82 15.80 -8.34
N ASP A 319 2.02 14.76 -8.08
CA ASP A 319 1.19 14.08 -9.08
C ASP A 319 0.06 13.35 -8.36
N SER A 320 -1.16 13.42 -8.89
CA SER A 320 -2.33 12.70 -8.40
C SER A 320 -3.44 12.73 -9.47
N PRO A 321 -4.22 11.66 -9.63
CA PRO A 321 -5.33 11.65 -10.60
C PRO A 321 -6.51 12.54 -10.21
N CYS A 322 -6.69 12.84 -8.93
CA CYS A 322 -7.85 13.58 -8.41
C CYS A 322 -7.48 14.86 -7.66
N LEU A 323 -6.31 14.89 -7.00
CA LEU A 323 -5.95 16.02 -6.14
C LEU A 323 -5.24 17.12 -6.95
N PRO A 324 -5.63 18.40 -6.76
CA PRO A 324 -4.95 19.52 -7.40
C PRO A 324 -3.53 19.72 -6.84
N GLU A 325 -2.65 20.32 -7.63
CA GLU A 325 -1.35 20.76 -7.12
C GLU A 325 -1.52 21.79 -6.00
N ALA A 326 -1.18 21.37 -4.78
CA ALA A 326 -1.23 22.21 -3.59
C ALA A 326 -0.10 21.83 -2.62
N GLU A 327 0.10 22.65 -1.60
CA GLU A 327 1.09 22.44 -0.56
C GLU A 327 0.48 22.62 0.83
N ALA A 328 1.00 21.87 1.80
CA ALA A 328 0.67 22.00 3.21
C ALA A 328 1.94 21.95 4.07
N VAL A 329 1.88 22.60 5.22
CA VAL A 329 2.97 22.62 6.20
C VAL A 329 2.59 21.69 7.35
N PHE A 330 3.54 20.83 7.74
CA PHE A 330 3.41 19.96 8.91
C PHE A 330 4.68 20.06 9.77
N ALA A 331 4.64 19.50 10.97
CA ALA A 331 5.78 19.47 11.89
C ALA A 331 6.12 18.04 12.31
N ILE A 332 7.40 17.83 12.60
CA ILE A 332 7.89 16.59 13.22
C ILE A 332 8.04 16.86 14.71
N ASN A 333 7.13 16.33 15.51
CA ASN A 333 7.07 16.49 16.95
C ASN A 333 7.62 15.26 17.69
N ALA A 334 7.76 15.38 19.02
CA ALA A 334 8.21 14.29 19.88
C ALA A 334 7.24 13.09 19.84
N ASP A 335 5.97 13.34 19.59
CA ASP A 335 4.85 12.41 19.57
C ASP A 335 4.35 12.09 18.13
N GLY A 336 5.17 12.38 17.11
CA GLY A 336 4.90 12.00 15.72
C GLY A 336 4.78 13.16 14.74
N ILE A 337 4.06 12.93 13.64
CA ILE A 337 3.71 13.96 12.66
C ILE A 337 2.46 14.70 13.13
N GLY A 338 2.50 16.03 13.14
CA GLY A 338 1.34 16.86 13.50
C GLY A 338 1.38 18.23 12.84
N ASP A 339 0.46 19.10 13.24
CA ASP A 339 0.43 20.47 12.76
C ASP A 339 1.54 21.31 13.43
N PRO A 340 2.06 22.36 12.77
CA PRO A 340 3.00 23.29 13.38
C PRO A 340 2.41 23.92 14.65
N LYS A 341 3.21 24.02 15.71
CA LYS A 341 2.84 24.80 16.89
C LYS A 341 2.88 26.28 16.54
N GLU A 342 1.88 27.04 17.00
CA GLU A 342 1.83 28.50 16.85
C GLU A 342 3.02 29.21 17.51
#